data_AF-A0A7C2C2Z9-F1
#
_entry.id   AF-A0A7C2C2Z9-F1
#
_cell.length_a   1.000
_cell.length_b   1.000
_cell.length_c   1.000
_cell.angle_alpha   90.00
_cell.angle_beta   90.00
_cell.angle_gamma   90.00
#
_symmetry.space_group_name_H-M   'P 1'
#
loop_
_entity.id
_entity.type
_entity.pdbx_description
1 polymer ?
#
loop_
_entity_poly.entity_id
_entity_poly.type
_entity_poly.pdbx_seq_one_letter_code
_entity_poly.pdbx_strand_id
1 'polypeptide(L)' 'MDAQALAERETLDKTLGVRYLKAERDEVVAELAVGPRVHQPFGFLHGGATVALAESVASLGGLLHCPPGH' A
#
# COMPACT_ATOMS: atom_id res chain seq x y z
N MET A 1 -11.88 7.63 6.18
CA MET A 1 -11.29 6.40 6.73
C MET A 1 -9.86 6.75 7.13
N ASP A 2 -9.39 6.32 8.30
CA ASP A 2 -8.05 6.69 8.76
C ASP A 2 -6.99 5.80 8.10
N ALA A 3 -6.08 6.43 7.35
CA ALA A 3 -5.00 5.75 6.65
C ALA A 3 -3.95 5.14 7.60
N GLN A 4 -3.75 5.73 8.79
CA GLN A 4 -2.86 5.16 9.79
C GLN A 4 -3.44 3.88 10.39
N ALA A 5 -4.74 3.85 10.65
CA ALA A 5 -5.42 2.65 11.13
C ALA A 5 -5.32 1.46 10.15
N LEU A 6 -5.23 1.70 8.84
CA LEU A 6 -4.99 0.63 7.85
C LEU A 6 -3.60 0.01 8.00
N ALA A 7 -2.58 0.85 8.21
CA ALA A 7 -1.18 0.41 8.31
C ALA A 7 -0.90 -0.43 9.57
N GLU A 8 -1.69 -0.26 10.63
CA GLU A 8 -1.53 -1.00 11.89
C GLU A 8 -2.10 -2.43 11.84
N ARG A 9 -2.93 -2.77 10.83
CA ARG A 9 -3.54 -4.09 10.70
C ARG A 9 -2.52 -5.15 10.27
N GLU A 10 -2.63 -6.35 10.83
CA GLU A 10 -1.83 -7.53 10.43
C GLU A 10 -2.17 -7.94 8.98
N THR A 11 -1.43 -7.37 8.03
CA THR A 11 -1.63 -7.50 6.58
C THR A 11 -0.29 -7.56 5.85
N LEU A 12 -0.32 -7.79 4.54
CA LEU A 12 0.88 -7.72 3.71
C LEU A 12 1.50 -6.31 3.74
N ASP A 13 0.68 -5.26 3.71
CA ASP A 13 1.14 -3.86 3.77
C ASP A 13 2.00 -3.60 5.01
N LYS A 14 1.54 -4.06 6.19
CA LYS A 14 2.30 -3.97 7.44
C LYS A 14 3.59 -4.79 7.40
N THR A 15 3.52 -6.00 6.82
CA THR A 15 4.69 -6.88 6.66
C THR A 15 5.76 -6.21 5.82
N LEU A 16 5.37 -5.62 4.68
CA LEU A 16 6.26 -4.90 3.77
C LEU A 16 6.71 -3.54 4.34
N GLY A 17 5.94 -2.96 5.26
CA GLY A 17 6.22 -1.65 5.85
C GLY A 17 5.73 -0.48 5.00
N VAL A 18 4.61 -0.68 4.29
CA VAL A 18 3.93 0.36 3.51
C VAL A 18 3.43 1.46 4.46
N ARG A 19 3.64 2.71 4.08
CA ARG A 19 3.08 3.87 4.79
C ARG A 19 2.17 4.66 3.86
N TYR A 20 0.93 4.86 4.26
CA TYR A 20 0.00 5.72 3.56
C TYR A 20 0.24 7.17 3.97
N LEU A 21 0.48 8.02 2.97
CA LEU A 21 0.70 9.46 3.13
C LEU A 21 -0.58 10.25 2.86
N LYS A 22 -1.44 9.74 1.97
CA LYS A 22 -2.72 10.35 1.58
C LYS A 22 -3.73 9.25 1.20
N ALA A 23 -4.98 9.41 1.62
CA ALA A 23 -6.08 8.52 1.25
C ALA A 23 -7.38 9.32 1.08
N GLU A 24 -7.57 9.87 -0.12
CA GLU A 24 -8.73 10.66 -0.51
C GLU A 24 -9.42 10.04 -1.74
N ARG A 25 -10.64 10.48 -2.04
CA ARG A 25 -11.44 9.95 -3.16
C ARG A 25 -10.73 10.05 -4.51
N ASP A 26 -9.96 11.10 -4.71
CA ASP A 26 -9.35 11.42 -6.01
C ASP A 26 -7.87 11.03 -6.06
N GLU A 27 -7.26 10.72 -4.91
CA GLU A 27 -5.83 10.41 -4.84
C GLU A 27 -5.49 9.58 -3.59
N VAL A 28 -4.73 8.51 -3.80
CA VAL A 28 -4.10 7.72 -2.75
C VAL A 28 -2.60 7.72 -2.98
N VAL A 29 -1.84 8.08 -1.93
CA VAL A 29 -0.38 8.12 -1.96
C VAL A 29 0.15 7.25 -0.84
N ALA A 30 1.06 6.33 -1.18
CA ALA A 30 1.77 5.50 -0.22
C ALA A 30 3.24 5.33 -0.64
N GLU A 31 4.07 4.99 0.34
CA GLU A 31 5.49 4.75 0.14
C GLU A 31 5.92 3.41 0.74
N LEU A 32 6.98 2.84 0.18
CA LEU A 32 7.62 1.60 0.62
C LEU A 32 9.12 1.82 0.64
N ALA A 33 9.73 1.63 1.81
CA ALA A 33 11.18 1.75 1.95
C ALA A 33 11.89 0.58 1.25
N VAL A 34 12.77 0.89 0.29
CA VAL A 34 13.57 -0.13 -0.40
C VAL A 34 14.76 -0.52 0.47
N GLY A 35 14.81 -1.80 0.84
CA GLY A 35 15.87 -2.39 1.65
C GLY A 35 15.75 -3.92 1.69
N PRO A 36 16.63 -4.62 2.46
CA PRO A 36 16.73 -6.08 2.43
C PRO A 36 15.41 -6.85 2.60
N ARG A 37 14.43 -6.28 3.31
CA ARG A 37 13.09 -6.85 3.50
C ARG A 37 12.31 -7.04 2.20
N VAL A 38 12.51 -6.15 1.22
CA VAL A 38 11.76 -6.11 -0.04
C VAL A 38 12.67 -6.33 -1.24
N HIS A 39 13.89 -6.80 -1.00
CA HIS A 39 14.80 -7.17 -2.06
C HIS A 39 14.46 -8.56 -2.62
N GLN A 40 14.64 -8.70 -3.92
CA GLN A 40 14.77 -10.00 -4.57
C GLN A 40 16.18 -10.57 -4.35
N PRO A 41 16.42 -11.87 -4.63
CA PRO A 41 17.69 -12.54 -4.29
C PRO A 41 18.97 -11.88 -4.83
N PHE A 42 18.88 -11.07 -5.88
CA PHE A 42 20.01 -10.33 -6.45
C PHE A 42 20.24 -8.94 -5.83
N GLY A 43 19.54 -8.61 -4.73
CA GLY A 43 19.74 -7.37 -3.97
C GLY A 43 19.03 -6.13 -4.52
N PHE A 44 18.18 -6.28 -5.55
CA PHE A 44 17.35 -5.21 -6.10
C PHE A 44 15.95 -5.23 -5.51
N LEU A 45 15.19 -4.14 -5.68
CA LEU A 45 13.76 -4.12 -5.36
C LEU A 45 13.02 -5.29 -6.05
N HIS A 46 12.27 -6.06 -5.28
CA HIS A 46 11.46 -7.16 -5.80
C HIS A 46 10.26 -6.60 -6.58
N GLY A 47 10.07 -7.04 -7.82
CA GLY A 47 8.96 -6.57 -8.66
C GLY A 47 7.58 -6.80 -8.02
N GLY A 48 7.40 -7.93 -7.34
CA GLY A 48 6.19 -8.22 -6.55
C GLY A 48 5.96 -7.25 -5.39
N ALA A 49 6.99 -6.63 -4.81
CA ALA A 49 6.81 -5.61 -3.78
C ALA A 49 6.31 -4.29 -4.38
N THR A 50 6.79 -3.94 -5.58
CA THR A 50 6.25 -2.81 -6.37
C THR A 50 4.79 -3.04 -6.74
N VAL A 51 4.46 -4.24 -7.24
CA VAL A 51 3.07 -4.59 -7.60
C VAL A 51 2.18 -4.64 -6.36
N ALA A 52 2.66 -5.16 -5.23
CA ALA A 52 1.90 -5.13 -3.98
C ALA A 52 1.58 -3.70 -3.54
N LEU A 53 2.55 -2.78 -3.55
CA LEU A 53 2.29 -1.36 -3.25
C LEU A 53 1.25 -0.75 -4.21
N ALA A 54 1.40 -1.02 -5.51
CA ALA A 54 0.47 -0.53 -6.54
C ALA A 54 -0.96 -1.07 -6.34
N GLU A 55 -1.10 -2.37 -6.06
CA GLU A 55 -2.38 -3.03 -5.81
C GLU A 55 -3.06 -2.46 -4.56
N SER A 56 -2.30 -2.22 -3.49
CA SER A 56 -2.84 -1.69 -2.23
C SER A 56 -3.38 -0.27 -2.40
N VAL A 57 -2.66 0.63 -3.09
CA VAL A 57 -3.15 1.99 -3.35
C VAL A 57 -4.33 2.00 -4.33
N ALA A 58 -4.32 1.13 -5.35
CA ALA A 58 -5.41 1.04 -6.32
C ALA A 58 -6.71 0.50 -5.67
N SER A 59 -6.60 -0.55 -4.85
CA SER A 59 -7.73 -1.13 -4.12
C SER A 59 -8.35 -0.12 -3.16
N LEU A 60 -7.52 0.61 -2.42
CA LEU A 60 -7.98 1.66 -1.53
C LEU A 60 -8.65 2.80 -2.29
N GLY A 61 -8.07 3.23 -3.42
CA GLY A 61 -8.66 4.25 -4.29
C GLY A 61 -10.03 3.82 -4.81
N GLY A 62 -10.16 2.57 -5.29
CA GLY A 62 -11.43 1.99 -5.72
C GLY A 62 -12.48 2.01 -4.61
N LEU A 63 -12.12 1.55 -3.41
CA LEU A 63 -13.00 1.59 -2.24
C LEU A 63 -13.48 3.01 -1.90
N LEU A 64 -12.59 4.00 -1.95
CA LEU A 64 -12.93 5.40 -1.67
C LEU A 64 -13.81 6.02 -2.76
N HIS A 65 -13.72 5.51 -3.99
CA HIS A 65 -14.52 5.99 -5.11
C HIS A 65 -15.93 5.36 -5.15
N CYS A 66 -16.13 4.18 -4.55
CA CYS A 66 -17.43 3.53 -4.49
C CYS A 66 -18.54 4.45 -3.93
N PRO A 67 -19.77 4.38 -4.48
CA PRO A 67 -20.93 5.04 -3.89
C PRO A 67 -21.24 4.45 -2.49
N PRO A 68 -21.89 5.22 -1.60
CA PRO A 68 -22.34 4.68 -0.33
C PRO A 68 -23.19 3.41 -0.49
N GLY A 69 -22.88 2.37 0.28
CA GLY A 69 -23.65 1.11 0.33
C GLY A 69 -23.24 0.02 -0.66
N HIS A 70 -22.09 0.16 -1.32
CA HIS A 70 -21.45 -0.85 -2.17
C HIS A 70 -20.04 -1.14 -1.64
#